data_AF-A0A0V0GXV3-F1
#
_entry.id   AF-A0A0V0GXV3-F1
#
_cell.length_a   1.000
_cell.length_b   1.000
_cell.length_c   1.000
_cell.angle_alpha   90.00
_cell.angle_beta   90.00
_cell.angle_gamma   90.00
#
_symmetry.space_group_name_H-M   'P 1'
#
loop_
_entity.id
_entity.type
_entity.pdbx_description
1 polymer ?
#
loop_
_entity_poly.entity_id
_entity_poly.type
_entity_poly.pdbx_seq_one_letter_code
_entity_poly.pdbx_strand_id
1 'polypeptide(L)'
;MLSMSLAKSIGIGSSRRDEVYVAAVPLRATKGPAQLLMSTAYSLNFWDLQHFMVIINPSSSLHSQVLVYDFQPQDPESIAVAVAALSGRNVPGQTF
;
A
#
# COMPACT_ATOMS: atom_id res chain seq x y z
N MET A 1 10.34 7.00 14.61
CA MET A 1 10.82 5.96 13.69
C MET A 1 9.61 5.41 12.94
N LEU A 2 9.68 5.28 11.62
CA LEU A 2 8.61 4.67 10.83
C LEU A 2 8.66 3.15 11.07
N SER A 3 7.57 2.56 11.58
CA SER A 3 7.46 1.10 11.72
C SER A 3 6.77 0.56 10.47
N MET A 4 7.44 -0.32 9.73
CA MET A 4 6.88 -1.04 8.59
C MET A 4 6.77 -2.51 9.00
N SER A 5 5.61 -3.13 8.76
CA SER A 5 5.43 -4.56 8.98
C SER A 5 5.57 -5.31 7.67
N LEU A 6 6.39 -6.36 7.65
CA LEU A 6 6.64 -7.18 6.46
C LEU A 6 6.25 -8.63 6.75
N ALA A 7 5.29 -9.15 5.99
CA ALA A 7 4.91 -10.56 6.03
C ALA A 7 5.48 -11.28 4.81
N LYS A 8 6.16 -12.42 5.05
CA LYS A 8 6.69 -13.31 4.00
C LYS A 8 5.76 -14.51 3.82
N SER A 9 5.34 -14.78 2.60
CA SER A 9 4.70 -16.06 2.25
C SER A 9 5.78 -17.08 1.89
N ILE A 10 5.90 -18.18 2.65
CA ILE A 10 6.87 -19.26 2.38
C ILE A 10 6.22 -20.27 1.42
N GLY A 11 6.80 -20.41 0.22
CA GLY A 11 6.42 -21.45 -0.73
C GLY A 11 6.83 -22.85 -0.26
N ILE A 12 5.88 -23.78 -0.22
CA ILE A 12 6.13 -25.20 0.07
C ILE A 12 6.74 -25.87 -1.18
N GLY A 13 8.01 -26.28 -1.10
CA GLY A 13 8.63 -27.23 -2.04
C GLY A 13 9.76 -26.70 -2.96
N SER A 14 10.74 -27.57 -3.16
CA SER A 14 12.11 -27.48 -3.72
C SER A 14 12.36 -26.87 -5.12
N SER A 15 11.59 -25.88 -5.58
CA SER A 15 11.92 -25.14 -6.81
C SER A 15 12.27 -23.69 -6.48
N ARG A 16 13.30 -23.16 -7.16
CA ARG A 16 13.67 -21.73 -7.20
C ARG A 16 12.43 -20.93 -7.62
N ARG A 17 11.64 -20.46 -6.64
CA ARG A 17 10.39 -19.71 -6.83
C ARG A 17 10.55 -18.32 -6.27
N ASP A 18 9.83 -17.38 -6.89
CA ASP A 18 9.84 -15.98 -6.51
C ASP A 18 9.34 -15.80 -5.09
N GLU A 19 10.00 -14.94 -4.34
CA GLU A 19 9.59 -14.61 -2.98
C GLU A 19 8.58 -13.47 -3.04
N VAL A 20 7.42 -13.67 -2.41
CA VAL A 20 6.36 -12.65 -2.35
C VAL A 20 6.26 -12.14 -0.92
N TYR A 21 6.36 -10.82 -0.79
CA TYR A 21 6.23 -10.10 0.46
C TYR A 21 5.05 -9.16 0.39
N VAL A 22 4.37 -9.00 1.52
CA VAL A 22 3.34 -7.96 1.68
C VAL A 22 3.85 -6.98 2.73
N ALA A 23 4.05 -5.73 2.31
CA ALA A 23 4.41 -4.64 3.20
C ALA A 23 3.15 -3.89 3.60
N ALA A 24 2.97 -3.68 4.90
CA ALA A 24 1.92 -2.83 5.44
C ALA A 24 2.55 -1.54 5.98
N VAL A 25 2.05 -0.40 5.51
CA VAL A 25 2.55 0.93 5.84
C VAL A 25 1.38 1.79 6.31
N PRO A 26 1.50 2.57 7.41
CA PRO A 26 0.44 3.49 7.83
C PRO A 26 0.09 4.45 6.68
N LEU A 27 -1.21 4.61 6.37
CA LEU A 27 -1.66 5.51 5.30
C LEU A 27 -1.26 6.95 5.63
N ARG A 28 -0.31 7.49 4.87
CA ARG A 28 0.05 8.90 4.97
C ARG A 28 -0.80 9.70 4.00
N ALA A 29 -1.28 10.83 4.47
CA ALA A 29 -2.07 11.70 3.63
C ALA A 29 -1.20 12.36 2.54
N THR A 30 -1.74 12.42 1.33
CA THR A 30 -1.17 13.17 0.21
C THR A 30 -1.22 14.67 0.52
N LYS A 31 -0.23 15.45 0.04
CA LYS A 31 -0.16 16.89 0.30
C LYS A 31 -1.43 17.58 -0.23
N GLY A 32 -1.98 18.55 0.51
CA GLY A 32 -3.14 19.34 0.07
C GLY A 32 -4.35 19.24 1.02
N PRO A 33 -5.54 19.69 0.61
CA PRO A 33 -6.73 19.72 1.47
C PRO A 33 -7.16 18.34 2.01
N ALA A 34 -6.93 17.27 1.24
CA ALA A 34 -7.15 15.89 1.67
C ALA A 34 -6.28 15.48 2.87
N GLN A 35 -5.15 16.17 3.09
CA GLN A 35 -4.25 15.95 4.22
C GLN A 35 -4.95 16.16 5.56
N LEU A 36 -5.77 17.21 5.67
CA LEU A 36 -6.45 17.56 6.91
C LEU A 36 -7.50 16.51 7.29
N LEU A 37 -8.21 15.94 6.31
CA LEU A 37 -9.21 14.91 6.57
C LEU A 37 -8.57 13.61 7.06
N MET A 38 -7.52 13.16 6.36
CA MET A 38 -6.78 11.97 6.74
C MET A 38 -6.06 12.14 8.10
N SER A 39 -5.49 13.32 8.38
CA SER A 39 -4.83 13.59 9.67
C SER A 39 -5.83 13.65 10.83
N THR A 40 -7.04 14.18 10.59
CA THR A 40 -8.11 14.20 11.59
C THR A 40 -8.61 12.78 11.86
N ALA A 41 -8.82 11.95 10.83
CA ALA A 41 -9.23 10.56 10.99
C ALA A 41 -8.20 9.73 11.77
N TYR A 42 -6.91 9.93 11.49
CA TYR A 42 -5.81 9.33 12.26
C TYR A 42 -5.76 9.82 13.71
N SER A 43 -5.89 11.13 13.94
CA SER A 43 -5.77 11.73 15.29
C SER A 43 -6.92 11.36 16.21
N LEU A 44 -8.10 11.10 15.64
CA LEU A 44 -9.26 10.66 16.40
C LEU A 44 -9.27 9.14 16.67
N ASN A 45 -8.20 8.43 16.28
CA ASN A 45 -8.02 6.99 16.49
C ASN A 45 -9.16 6.13 15.89
N PHE A 46 -9.93 6.69 14.96
CA PHE A 46 -11.11 6.03 14.39
C PHE A 46 -10.73 4.92 13.40
N TRP A 47 -9.51 4.92 12.87
CA TRP A 47 -9.14 3.99 11.80
C TRP A 47 -7.65 3.63 11.76
N ASP A 48 -7.36 2.33 11.84
CA ASP A 48 -6.05 1.73 11.54
C ASP A 48 -5.96 1.43 10.03
N LEU A 49 -6.00 2.50 9.23
CA LEU A 49 -5.90 2.38 7.77
C LEU A 49 -4.45 2.08 7.37
N GLN A 50 -4.20 0.87 6.91
CA GLN A 50 -2.89 0.42 6.43
C GLN A 50 -2.90 0.33 4.89
N HIS A 51 -1.84 0.85 4.30
CA HIS A 51 -1.52 0.72 2.88
C HIS A 51 -0.77 -0.59 2.66
N PHE A 52 -1.25 -1.42 1.74
CA PHE A 52 -0.64 -2.70 1.43
C PHE A 52 0.04 -2.66 0.07
N MET A 53 1.32 -3.02 0.05
CA MET A 53 2.11 -3.13 -1.17
C MET A 53 2.58 -4.58 -1.31
N VAL A 54 2.52 -5.12 -2.52
CA VAL A 54 3.02 -6.46 -2.84
C VAL A 54 4.39 -6.33 -3.48
N ILE A 55 5.39 -6.94 -2.87
CA ILE A 55 6.78 -6.90 -3.32
C ILE A 55 7.15 -8.32 -3.77
N ILE A 56 7.52 -8.48 -5.03
CA ILE A 56 7.96 -9.75 -5.59
C ILE A 56 9.45 -9.66 -5.87
N ASN A 57 10.21 -10.54 -5.22
CA ASN A 57 11.62 -10.77 -5.46
C ASN A 57 11.77 -12.00 -6.37
N PRO A 58 12.05 -11.81 -7.68
CA PRO A 58 12.11 -12.92 -8.62
C PRO A 58 13.35 -13.77 -8.36
N SER A 59 13.14 -15.07 -8.27
CA SER A 59 14.19 -16.03 -7.94
C SER A 59 15.24 -16.20 -9.05
N SER A 60 14.90 -15.83 -10.29
CA SER A 60 15.72 -16.00 -11.50
C SER A 60 16.14 -14.69 -12.18
N SER A 61 15.99 -13.53 -11.53
CA SER A 61 16.35 -12.26 -12.16
C SER A 61 17.88 -12.16 -12.33
N LEU A 62 18.34 -12.15 -13.58
CA LEU A 62 19.77 -11.95 -13.93
C LEU A 62 20.29 -10.57 -13.49
N HIS A 63 19.38 -9.65 -13.16
CA HIS A 63 19.63 -8.34 -12.57
C HIS A 63 18.86 -8.26 -11.25
N SER A 64 19.39 -7.56 -10.24
CA SER A 64 18.75 -7.35 -8.93
C SER A 64 17.50 -6.46 -9.03
N GLN A 65 16.46 -6.93 -9.70
CA GLN A 65 15.19 -6.24 -9.91
C GLN A 65 14.15 -6.78 -8.94
N VAL A 66 13.44 -5.87 -8.28
CA VAL A 66 12.31 -6.18 -7.41
C VAL A 66 11.08 -5.54 -8.01
N LEU A 67 10.00 -6.32 -8.13
CA LEU A 67 8.73 -5.83 -8.63
C LEU A 67 7.91 -5.34 -7.43
N VAL A 68 7.39 -4.12 -7.49
CA VAL A 68 6.52 -3.56 -6.46
C VAL A 68 5.19 -3.22 -7.10
N TYR A 69 4.14 -3.89 -6.63
CA TYR A 69 2.77 -3.62 -7.01
C TYR A 69 2.11 -2.85 -5.89
N ASP A 70 1.56 -1.70 -6.24
CA ASP A 70 0.90 -0.83 -5.31
C ASP A 70 -0.37 -0.24 -5.91
N PHE A 71 -1.40 -0.06 -5.10
CA PHE A 71 -2.62 0.63 -5.50
C PHE A 71 -2.38 2.15 -5.46
N GLN A 72 -2.46 2.79 -6.63
CA GLN A 72 -2.40 4.25 -6.76
C GLN A 72 -3.76 4.78 -7.21
N PRO A 73 -4.43 5.65 -6.42
CA PRO A 73 -5.69 6.26 -6.81
C PRO A 73 -5.54 7.07 -8.10
N GLN A 74 -6.60 7.13 -8.92
CA GLN A 74 -6.60 7.91 -10.16
C GLN A 74 -6.38 9.42 -9.93
N ASP A 75 -6.92 9.95 -8.83
CA ASP A 75 -6.72 11.34 -8.39
C ASP A 75 -6.36 11.37 -6.89
N PRO A 76 -5.06 11.32 -6.55
CA PRO A 76 -4.60 11.22 -5.17
C PRO A 76 -4.80 12.51 -4.35
N GLU A 77 -5.06 13.66 -4.98
CA GLU A 77 -5.29 14.94 -4.28
C GLU A 77 -6.78 15.24 -4.05
N SER A 78 -7.66 14.44 -4.63
CA SER A 78 -9.10 14.60 -4.51
C SER A 78 -9.60 14.35 -3.08
N ILE A 79 -10.31 15.33 -2.55
CA ILE A 79 -11.07 15.21 -1.31
C ILE A 79 -12.11 14.08 -1.41
N ALA A 80 -12.72 13.90 -2.58
CA ALA A 80 -13.72 12.85 -2.78
C ALA A 80 -13.10 11.45 -2.69
N VAL A 81 -11.88 11.28 -3.21
CA VAL A 81 -11.11 10.03 -3.06
C VAL A 81 -10.75 9.78 -1.60
N ALA A 82 -10.30 10.82 -0.87
CA ALA A 82 -10.02 10.69 0.56
C ALA A 82 -11.29 10.31 1.35
N VAL A 83 -12.42 10.98 1.13
CA VAL A 83 -13.69 10.65 1.79
C VAL A 83 -14.18 9.25 1.43
N ALA A 84 -14.03 8.80 0.18
CA ALA A 84 -14.40 7.45 -0.23
C ALA A 84 -13.53 6.38 0.45
N ALA A 85 -12.19 6.57 0.45
CA ALA A 85 -11.23 5.68 1.10
C ALA A 85 -11.53 5.56 2.60
N LEU A 86 -11.73 6.71 3.26
CA LEU A 86 -12.14 6.82 4.64
C LEU A 86 -13.46 6.07 4.86
N SER A 87 -14.50 6.33 4.07
CA SER A 87 -15.83 5.70 4.22
C SER A 87 -15.89 4.20 3.85
N GLY A 88 -14.75 3.55 3.56
CA GLY A 88 -14.71 2.15 3.10
C GLY A 88 -15.36 1.91 1.74
N ARG A 89 -15.54 2.97 0.94
CA ARG A 89 -16.10 2.88 -0.41
C ARG A 89 -14.99 2.60 -1.42
N ASN A 90 -15.36 2.04 -2.56
CA ASN A 90 -14.41 1.77 -3.65
C ASN A 90 -13.74 3.06 -4.12
N VAL A 91 -12.42 3.01 -4.26
CA VAL A 91 -11.59 4.07 -4.84
C VAL A 91 -11.12 3.59 -6.22
N PRO A 92 -11.31 4.37 -7.29
CA PRO A 92 -10.78 4.04 -8.60
C PRO A 92 -9.25 4.16 -8.62
N GLY A 93 -8.57 3.10 -9.08
CA GLY A 93 -7.13 3.08 -9.27
C GLY A 93 -6.72 3.41 -10.70
N GLN A 94 -5.44 3.74 -10.89
CA GLN A 94 -4.83 3.86 -12.21
C GLN A 94 -4.34 2.49 -12.68
N THR A 95 -4.69 2.09 -13.91
CA THR A 95 -4.14 0.88 -14.53
C THR A 95 -2.80 1.22 -15.20
N PHE A 96 -1.75 0.49 -14.83
CA PHE A 96 -0.43 0.56 -15.46
C PHE A 96 -0.39 -0.18 -16.80
#